data_AF-A0A935HCV8-F1
#
_entry.id   AF-A0A935HCV8-F1
#
_cell.length_a   1.000
_cell.length_b   1.000
_cell.length_c   1.000
_cell.angle_alpha   90.00
_cell.angle_beta   90.00
_cell.angle_gamma   90.00
#
_symmetry.space_group_name_H-M   'P 1'
#
loop_
_entity.id
_entity.type
_entity.pdbx_description
1 polymer ?
#
loop_
_entity_poly.entity_id
_entity_poly.type
_entity_poly.pdbx_seq_one_letter_code
_entity_poly.pdbx_strand_id
1 'polypeptide(L)'
;MKGQNWSDSQASSGCLGNDCSPESRFQKLRNPILRKLAAGRATIAMASKMGGCKPEDFFRALAPLGFEVDDRPLAEEEAPENKPMPDYLKSLKLEQVVNFDVREILAAGSDPLKQIQQKVKALQPEEVLLIVNSFEPAPLIKLLERQGFETYVKYIDKDTVETWFYKTAQNKYTGGSTQVEVEEGTSGDWEQVLNHYEGKLQEIDVRHLEMPMPMMTILEALESIPEDKALYVHHKRIPVFLLTELKERNFDYRIKEVQDNEVYLLIFKNK
;
A
#
# COMPACT_ATOMS: atom_id res chain seq x y z
N MET A 1 -29.55 5.55 11.11
CA MET A 1 -31.03 5.47 11.09
C MET A 1 -31.50 5.52 9.64
N LYS A 2 -32.68 4.94 9.38
CA LYS A 2 -33.23 4.45 8.10
C LYS A 2 -33.31 5.48 6.96
N GLY A 3 -33.21 4.98 5.73
CA GLY A 3 -33.26 5.76 4.49
C GLY A 3 -34.66 6.13 3.99
N GLN A 4 -34.68 7.05 3.02
CA GLN A 4 -35.82 7.37 2.17
C GLN A 4 -35.36 7.59 0.72
N ASN A 5 -36.16 7.03 -0.20
CA ASN A 5 -36.00 7.04 -1.65
C ASN A 5 -36.08 8.46 -2.23
N TRP A 6 -35.23 8.74 -3.23
CA TRP A 6 -35.36 9.90 -4.12
C TRP A 6 -35.89 9.41 -5.47
N SER A 7 -37.07 9.90 -5.85
CA SER A 7 -37.68 9.72 -7.16
C SER A 7 -37.35 10.92 -8.06
N ASP A 8 -36.96 10.63 -9.29
CA ASP A 8 -36.74 11.58 -10.38
C ASP A 8 -37.95 12.49 -10.62
N SER A 9 -37.72 13.80 -10.79
CA SER A 9 -38.46 14.61 -11.75
C SER A 9 -37.71 15.89 -12.13
N GLN A 10 -37.22 15.86 -13.37
CA GLN A 10 -37.18 16.90 -14.41
C GLN A 10 -36.75 18.35 -14.10
N ALA A 11 -35.78 18.76 -14.91
CA ALA A 11 -35.18 20.07 -15.05
C ALA A 11 -36.13 21.13 -15.64
N SER A 12 -35.93 22.38 -15.22
CA SER A 12 -36.20 23.56 -16.04
C SER A 12 -35.26 24.72 -15.68
N SER A 13 -34.26 24.89 -16.54
CA SER A 13 -33.70 26.14 -17.07
C SER A 13 -33.67 27.40 -16.19
N GLY A 14 -32.45 27.82 -15.84
CA GLY A 14 -32.16 29.19 -15.37
C GLY A 14 -30.67 29.41 -15.14
N CYS A 15 -29.91 29.67 -16.20
CA CYS A 15 -28.51 30.11 -16.09
C CYS A 15 -28.47 31.52 -15.47
N LEU A 16 -28.15 31.62 -14.18
CA LEU A 16 -27.70 32.85 -13.52
C LEU A 16 -26.60 32.51 -12.51
N GLY A 17 -25.38 32.95 -12.81
CA GLY A 17 -24.30 33.28 -11.86
C GLY A 17 -23.83 32.21 -10.88
N ASN A 18 -22.62 31.66 -11.12
CA ASN A 18 -21.84 30.91 -10.12
C ASN A 18 -22.66 29.89 -9.31
N ASP A 19 -23.21 28.91 -10.01
CA ASP A 19 -23.90 27.80 -9.38
C ASP A 19 -22.89 27.00 -8.54
N CYS A 20 -22.95 27.20 -7.23
CA CYS A 20 -22.15 26.51 -6.25
C CYS A 20 -22.80 25.16 -5.92
N SER A 21 -23.09 24.36 -6.95
CA SER A 21 -23.57 23.00 -6.74
C SER A 21 -22.37 22.11 -6.33
N PRO A 22 -22.35 21.57 -5.10
CA PRO A 22 -21.26 20.74 -4.59
C PRO A 22 -21.03 19.48 -5.47
N GLU A 23 -22.03 19.06 -6.25
CA GLU A 23 -21.98 17.83 -7.04
C GLU A 23 -21.03 17.89 -8.24
N SER A 24 -20.78 19.08 -8.79
CA SER A 24 -19.87 19.28 -9.92
C SER A 24 -18.42 19.54 -9.47
N ARG A 25 -18.23 20.30 -8.38
CA ARG A 25 -16.90 20.74 -7.93
C ARG A 25 -16.12 19.68 -7.15
N PHE A 26 -16.81 18.73 -6.50
CA PHE A 26 -16.17 17.65 -5.74
C PHE A 26 -15.96 16.37 -6.53
N GLN A 27 -15.97 16.44 -7.87
CA GLN A 27 -15.69 15.29 -8.73
C GLN A 27 -14.30 14.66 -8.44
N LYS A 28 -13.33 15.47 -7.99
CA LYS A 28 -12.00 15.01 -7.54
C LYS A 28 -12.03 14.28 -6.19
N LEU A 29 -12.89 14.71 -5.25
CA LEU A 29 -13.13 14.03 -3.97
C LEU A 29 -14.01 12.78 -4.10
N ARG A 30 -14.67 12.58 -5.26
CA ARG A 30 -15.34 11.31 -5.58
C ARG A 30 -14.35 10.17 -5.83
N ASN A 31 -13.05 10.45 -6.01
CA ASN A 31 -12.04 9.40 -6.10
C ASN A 31 -12.11 8.55 -4.81
N PRO A 32 -12.52 7.26 -4.90
CA PRO A 32 -12.68 6.40 -3.74
C PRO A 32 -11.39 6.25 -2.91
N ILE A 33 -10.23 6.36 -3.56
CA ILE A 33 -8.91 6.25 -2.95
C ILE A 33 -8.64 7.50 -2.10
N LEU A 34 -8.78 8.69 -2.68
CA LEU A 34 -8.62 9.95 -1.93
C LEU A 34 -9.63 10.05 -0.80
N ARG A 35 -10.89 9.66 -1.03
CA ARG A 35 -11.92 9.65 0.01
C ARG A 35 -11.55 8.72 1.16
N LYS A 36 -11.06 7.50 0.89
CA LYS A 36 -10.67 6.54 1.94
C LYS A 36 -9.43 7.00 2.70
N LEU A 37 -8.48 7.64 2.02
CA LEU A 37 -7.23 8.13 2.62
C LEU A 37 -7.43 9.45 3.40
N ALA A 38 -8.34 10.31 2.93
CA ALA A 38 -8.60 11.62 3.52
C ALA A 38 -9.74 11.61 4.56
N ALA A 39 -10.64 10.61 4.58
CA ALA A 39 -11.84 10.61 5.44
C ALA A 39 -11.58 10.83 6.95
N GLY A 40 -10.39 10.50 7.45
CA GLY A 40 -10.01 10.74 8.86
C GLY A 40 -9.26 12.06 9.11
N ARG A 41 -8.91 12.82 8.07
CA ARG A 41 -8.05 14.02 8.14
C ARG A 41 -8.48 15.17 7.21
N ALA A 42 -9.61 15.04 6.53
CA ALA A 42 -10.09 16.02 5.57
C ALA A 42 -10.69 17.23 6.31
N THR A 43 -10.08 18.39 6.12
CA THR A 43 -10.62 19.67 6.60
C THR A 43 -11.45 20.35 5.50
N ILE A 44 -12.37 21.23 5.89
CA ILE A 44 -13.16 22.03 4.93
C ILE A 44 -12.22 22.87 4.05
N ALA A 45 -11.12 23.39 4.60
CA ALA A 45 -10.10 24.11 3.83
C ALA A 45 -9.45 23.24 2.75
N MET A 46 -9.07 22.01 3.11
CA MET A 46 -8.46 21.04 2.19
C MET A 46 -9.45 20.58 1.10
N ALA A 47 -10.71 20.35 1.48
CA ALA A 47 -11.78 20.04 0.54
C ALA A 47 -12.09 21.21 -0.40
N SER A 48 -12.04 22.44 0.10
CA SER A 48 -12.25 23.67 -0.67
C SER A 48 -11.18 23.86 -1.74
N LYS A 49 -9.90 23.66 -1.36
CA LYS A 49 -8.77 23.70 -2.28
C LYS A 49 -8.85 22.62 -3.37
N MET A 50 -9.20 21.36 -3.01
CA MET A 50 -9.40 20.28 -3.98
C MET A 50 -10.57 20.55 -4.94
N GLY A 51 -11.64 21.17 -4.44
CA GLY A 51 -12.83 21.51 -5.22
C GLY A 51 -12.75 22.86 -5.96
N GLY A 52 -11.68 23.64 -5.79
CA GLY A 52 -11.56 24.98 -6.38
C GLY A 52 -12.66 25.95 -5.92
N CYS A 53 -13.10 25.83 -4.67
CA CYS A 53 -14.09 26.72 -4.04
C CYS A 53 -13.49 27.35 -2.78
N LYS A 54 -14.16 28.36 -2.22
CA LYS A 54 -13.73 28.93 -0.95
C LYS A 54 -14.40 28.19 0.22
N PRO A 55 -13.76 28.13 1.40
CA PRO A 55 -14.39 27.57 2.59
C PRO A 55 -15.75 28.19 2.93
N GLU A 56 -15.90 29.50 2.67
CA GLU A 56 -17.18 30.22 2.83
C GLU A 56 -18.32 29.63 1.98
N ASP A 57 -17.99 29.09 0.80
CA ASP A 57 -18.98 28.46 -0.08
C ASP A 57 -19.48 27.13 0.48
N PHE A 58 -18.61 26.39 1.19
CA PHE A 58 -18.99 25.18 1.93
C PHE A 58 -19.95 25.50 3.06
N PHE A 59 -19.64 26.50 3.88
CA PHE A 59 -20.50 26.89 5.00
C PHE A 59 -21.89 27.33 4.52
N ARG A 60 -21.95 28.09 3.42
CA ARG A 60 -23.20 28.51 2.79
C ARG A 60 -24.04 27.33 2.28
N ALA A 61 -23.39 26.30 1.74
CA ALA A 61 -24.06 25.09 1.25
C ALA A 61 -24.54 24.18 2.40
N LEU A 62 -23.83 24.16 3.54
CA LEU A 62 -24.17 23.33 4.70
C LEU A 62 -25.19 24.00 5.64
N ALA A 63 -25.27 25.33 5.68
CA ALA A 63 -26.23 26.09 6.48
C ALA A 63 -27.71 25.65 6.29
N PRO A 64 -28.26 25.50 5.07
CA PRO A 64 -29.65 25.06 4.88
C PRO A 64 -29.89 23.60 5.30
N LEU A 65 -28.83 22.80 5.49
CA LEU A 65 -28.90 21.43 5.98
C LEU A 65 -28.88 21.35 7.52
N GLY A 66 -28.86 22.51 8.21
CA GLY A 66 -28.88 22.60 9.67
C GLY A 66 -27.51 22.48 10.33
N PHE A 67 -26.41 22.63 9.59
CA PHE A 67 -25.07 22.74 10.17
C PHE A 67 -24.79 24.18 10.60
N GLU A 68 -24.37 24.36 11.85
CA GLU A 68 -23.97 25.66 12.40
C GLU A 68 -22.45 25.80 12.34
N VAL A 69 -21.97 26.99 11.96
CA VAL A 69 -20.54 27.30 11.96
C VAL A 69 -20.13 27.63 13.39
N ASP A 70 -19.16 26.90 13.89
CA ASP A 70 -18.53 27.18 15.15
C ASP A 70 -17.43 28.22 14.95
N ASP A 71 -17.72 29.49 15.28
CA ASP A 71 -16.80 30.63 15.18
C ASP A 71 -15.74 30.64 16.30
N ARG A 72 -15.67 29.57 17.12
CA ARG A 72 -14.52 29.38 17.99
C ARG A 72 -13.27 29.31 17.12
N PRO A 73 -12.25 30.15 17.36
CA PRO A 73 -10.98 29.98 16.68
C PRO A 73 -10.45 28.60 17.05
N LEU A 74 -10.54 27.66 16.11
CA LEU A 74 -9.78 26.43 16.18
C LEU A 74 -8.33 26.88 16.30
N ALA A 75 -7.68 26.47 17.39
CA ALA A 75 -6.24 26.58 17.50
C ALA A 75 -5.66 26.11 16.17
N GLU A 76 -4.84 26.94 15.53
CA GLU A 76 -4.18 26.57 14.28
C GLU A 76 -3.53 25.20 14.54
N GLU A 77 -4.06 24.14 13.91
CA GLU A 77 -3.43 22.83 13.97
C GLU A 77 -2.07 23.03 13.29
N GLU A 78 -1.05 23.26 14.12
CA GLU A 78 0.33 23.33 13.70
C GLU A 78 0.65 22.00 13.03
N ALA A 79 1.30 22.07 11.86
CA ALA A 79 1.76 20.88 11.19
C ALA A 79 2.61 20.06 12.19
N PRO A 80 2.43 18.73 12.25
CA PRO A 80 3.16 17.89 13.19
C PRO A 80 4.66 18.18 13.11
N GLU A 81 5.27 18.37 14.27
CA GLU A 81 6.67 18.77 14.38
C GLU A 81 7.58 17.74 13.69
N ASN A 82 8.44 18.23 12.80
CA ASN A 82 9.30 17.36 12.00
C ASN A 82 10.35 16.69 12.88
N LYS A 83 10.48 15.37 12.77
CA LYS A 83 11.62 14.65 13.36
C LYS A 83 12.93 15.17 12.76
N PRO A 84 14.04 15.17 13.51
CA PRO A 84 15.33 15.58 12.97
C PRO A 84 15.71 14.69 11.79
N MET A 85 16.14 15.31 10.69
CA MET A 85 16.56 14.60 9.49
C MET A 85 17.78 13.72 9.79
N PRO A 86 17.77 12.43 9.41
CA PRO A 86 18.92 11.54 9.56
C PRO A 86 20.16 12.09 8.87
N ASP A 87 21.33 11.94 9.50
CA ASP A 87 22.60 12.47 8.97
C ASP A 87 22.98 11.85 7.62
N TYR A 88 22.57 10.59 7.39
CA TYR A 88 22.69 9.92 6.10
C TYR A 88 22.05 10.76 4.99
N LEU A 89 20.80 11.22 5.17
CA LEU A 89 20.09 12.00 4.16
C LEU A 89 20.71 13.40 3.95
N LYS A 90 21.32 13.99 4.98
CA LYS A 90 22.02 15.29 4.86
C LYS A 90 23.30 15.20 4.03
N SER A 91 23.92 14.01 4.00
CA SER A 91 25.17 13.76 3.30
C SER A 91 25.01 13.31 1.84
N LEU A 92 23.76 13.13 1.38
CA LEU A 92 23.45 12.69 0.02
C LEU A 92 23.79 13.75 -1.02
N LYS A 93 24.26 13.29 -2.19
CA LYS A 93 24.39 14.14 -3.37
C LYS A 93 23.03 14.26 -4.07
N LEU A 94 22.80 15.38 -4.74
CA LEU A 94 21.52 15.67 -5.39
C LEU A 94 21.17 14.63 -6.47
N GLU A 95 22.18 14.06 -7.14
CA GLU A 95 22.01 13.04 -8.18
C GLU A 95 21.53 11.69 -7.63
N GLN A 96 21.66 11.47 -6.33
CA GLN A 96 21.21 10.24 -5.67
C GLN A 96 19.74 10.30 -5.26
N VAL A 97 19.07 11.44 -5.45
CA VAL A 97 17.67 11.64 -5.06
C VAL A 97 16.77 11.52 -6.28
N VAL A 98 16.03 10.41 -6.35
CA VAL A 98 14.99 10.21 -7.36
C VAL A 98 13.71 10.88 -6.87
N ASN A 99 13.37 12.04 -7.43
CA ASN A 99 12.13 12.73 -7.09
C ASN A 99 10.91 12.15 -7.84
N PHE A 100 9.79 12.03 -7.14
CA PHE A 100 8.51 11.65 -7.71
C PHE A 100 7.33 12.36 -7.02
N ASP A 101 6.81 13.40 -7.66
CA ASP A 101 5.58 14.08 -7.23
C ASP A 101 4.36 13.29 -7.72
N VAL A 102 3.51 12.85 -6.79
CA VAL A 102 2.30 12.08 -7.09
C VAL A 102 1.02 12.89 -6.95
N ARG A 103 1.11 14.17 -6.56
CA ARG A 103 -0.06 15.02 -6.32
C ARG A 103 -0.90 15.20 -7.59
N GLU A 104 -0.27 15.35 -8.75
CA GLU A 104 -0.98 15.48 -10.03
C GLU A 104 -1.71 14.19 -10.41
N ILE A 105 -1.07 13.04 -10.22
CA ILE A 105 -1.65 11.71 -10.51
C ILE A 105 -2.88 11.47 -9.64
N LEU A 106 -2.77 11.79 -8.36
CA LEU A 106 -3.86 11.68 -7.39
C LEU A 106 -4.99 12.68 -7.72
N ALA A 107 -4.65 13.92 -8.09
CA ALA A 107 -5.62 14.93 -8.50
C ALA A 107 -6.37 14.56 -9.79
N ALA A 108 -5.74 13.77 -10.67
CA ALA A 108 -6.35 13.20 -11.86
C ALA A 108 -7.21 11.95 -11.58
N GLY A 109 -7.30 11.51 -10.32
CA GLY A 109 -8.12 10.35 -9.94
C GLY A 109 -7.42 8.99 -10.09
N SER A 110 -6.13 8.98 -10.44
CA SER A 110 -5.37 7.75 -10.72
C SER A 110 -4.56 7.30 -9.50
N ASP A 111 -4.30 5.99 -9.39
CA ASP A 111 -3.49 5.42 -8.32
C ASP A 111 -2.00 5.42 -8.70
N PRO A 112 -1.12 6.16 -7.97
CA PRO A 112 0.31 6.20 -8.25
C PRO A 112 1.05 4.92 -7.82
N LEU A 113 0.44 4.00 -7.05
CA LEU A 113 1.14 2.88 -6.41
C LEU A 113 1.97 2.04 -7.38
N LYS A 114 1.43 1.74 -8.58
CA LYS A 114 2.15 0.96 -9.60
C LYS A 114 3.44 1.67 -10.06
N GLN A 115 3.38 2.99 -10.23
CA GLN A 115 4.52 3.81 -10.68
C GLN A 115 5.55 3.95 -9.56
N ILE A 116 5.09 4.08 -8.32
CA ILE A 116 5.95 4.06 -7.13
C ILE A 116 6.73 2.75 -7.07
N GLN A 117 6.05 1.60 -7.21
CA GLN A 117 6.71 0.29 -7.20
C GLN A 117 7.72 0.11 -8.35
N GLN A 118 7.42 0.65 -9.55
CA GLN A 118 8.36 0.63 -10.67
C GLN A 118 9.63 1.44 -10.35
N LYS A 119 9.47 2.64 -9.77
CA LYS A 119 10.61 3.46 -9.32
C LYS A 119 11.39 2.78 -8.22
N VAL A 120 10.72 2.21 -7.22
CA VAL A 120 11.36 1.45 -6.13
C VAL A 120 12.21 0.30 -6.66
N LYS A 121 11.73 -0.43 -7.68
CA LYS A 121 12.49 -1.50 -8.33
C LYS A 121 13.68 -1.02 -9.16
N ALA A 122 13.62 0.21 -9.67
CA ALA A 122 14.66 0.81 -10.50
C ALA A 122 15.76 1.53 -9.68
N LEU A 123 15.52 1.78 -8.39
CA LEU A 123 16.47 2.44 -7.49
C LEU A 123 17.79 1.66 -7.38
N GLN A 124 18.90 2.39 -7.48
CA GLN A 124 20.23 1.86 -7.22
C GLN A 124 20.52 1.76 -5.71
N PRO A 125 21.52 0.97 -5.28
CA PRO A 125 21.80 0.69 -3.87
C PRO A 125 22.17 1.90 -2.99
N GLU A 126 22.41 3.07 -3.58
CA GLU A 126 22.73 4.33 -2.90
C GLU A 126 21.80 5.48 -3.29
N GLU A 127 20.71 5.17 -4.00
CA GLU A 127 19.69 6.14 -4.37
C GLU A 127 18.55 6.16 -3.35
N VAL A 128 17.94 7.32 -3.22
CA VAL A 128 16.83 7.61 -2.33
C VAL A 128 15.65 8.06 -3.14
N LEU A 129 14.47 7.47 -2.88
CA LEU A 129 13.23 7.88 -3.50
C LEU A 129 12.56 8.94 -2.63
N LEU A 130 12.37 10.13 -3.18
CA LEU A 130 11.60 11.20 -2.58
C LEU A 130 10.21 11.23 -3.22
N ILE A 131 9.17 10.99 -2.42
CA ILE A 131 7.78 11.11 -2.86
C ILE A 131 7.18 12.38 -2.27
N VAL A 132 6.63 13.23 -3.15
CA VAL A 132 5.87 14.42 -2.73
C VAL A 132 4.38 14.10 -2.83
N ASN A 133 3.67 14.23 -1.71
CA ASN A 133 2.24 13.98 -1.63
C ASN A 133 1.53 15.07 -0.81
N SER A 134 0.21 15.18 -0.93
CA SER A 134 -0.61 16.12 -0.16
C SER A 134 -0.99 15.63 1.25
N PHE A 135 -0.59 14.41 1.61
CA PHE A 135 -0.84 13.80 2.91
C PHE A 135 0.20 12.72 3.19
N GLU A 136 0.36 12.37 4.47
CA GLU A 136 1.24 11.28 4.89
C GLU A 136 0.75 9.93 4.35
N PRO A 137 1.54 9.21 3.51
CA PRO A 137 1.11 7.97 2.90
C PRO A 137 1.36 6.77 3.83
N ALA A 138 0.77 6.76 5.03
CA ALA A 138 1.03 5.74 6.06
C ALA A 138 0.94 4.26 5.59
N PRO A 139 -0.01 3.86 4.71
CA PRO A 139 -0.03 2.50 4.17
C PRO A 139 1.19 2.17 3.28
N LEU A 140 1.66 3.15 2.50
CA LEU A 140 2.83 3.00 1.65
C LEU A 140 4.11 2.90 2.48
N ILE A 141 4.19 3.69 3.55
CA ILE A 141 5.32 3.65 4.49
C ILE A 141 5.48 2.23 5.03
N LYS A 142 4.42 1.66 5.60
CA LYS A 142 4.42 0.28 6.11
C LYS A 142 4.77 -0.75 5.04
N LEU A 143 4.31 -0.55 3.80
CA LEU A 143 4.60 -1.45 2.69
C LEU A 143 6.10 -1.46 2.35
N LEU A 144 6.73 -0.28 2.29
CA LEU A 144 8.14 -0.15 1.92
C LEU A 144 9.08 -0.47 3.09
N GLU A 145 8.68 -0.21 4.33
CA GLU A 145 9.40 -0.67 5.53
C GLU A 145 9.53 -2.19 5.57
N ARG A 146 8.44 -2.91 5.22
CA ARG A 146 8.48 -4.38 5.07
C ARG A 146 9.39 -4.86 3.93
N GLN A 147 9.72 -3.99 2.97
CA GLN A 147 10.66 -4.26 1.88
C GLN A 147 12.09 -3.83 2.23
N GLY A 148 12.35 -3.47 3.49
CA GLY A 148 13.67 -3.09 3.99
C GLY A 148 14.05 -1.64 3.71
N PHE A 149 13.10 -0.76 3.41
CA PHE A 149 13.36 0.67 3.31
C PHE A 149 13.18 1.33 4.68
N GLU A 150 14.08 2.25 4.99
CA GLU A 150 13.85 3.24 6.05
C GLU A 150 13.10 4.43 5.48
N THR A 151 12.29 5.06 6.34
CA THR A 151 11.43 6.18 5.93
C THR A 151 11.69 7.41 6.78
N TYR A 152 11.77 8.57 6.12
CA TYR A 152 11.74 9.87 6.78
C TYR A 152 10.61 10.72 6.20
N VAL A 153 9.70 11.17 7.06
CA VAL A 153 8.58 12.04 6.68
C VAL A 153 8.88 13.46 7.13
N LYS A 154 8.72 14.40 6.21
CA LYS A 154 8.88 15.82 6.43
C LYS A 154 7.64 16.58 5.95
N TYR A 155 7.01 17.28 6.87
CA TYR A 155 5.91 18.19 6.63
C TYR A 155 6.49 19.55 6.22
N ILE A 156 6.25 19.96 4.98
CA ILE A 156 6.68 21.27 4.48
C ILE A 156 5.62 22.32 4.84
N ASP A 157 4.36 21.98 4.56
CA ASP A 157 3.17 22.76 4.87
C ASP A 157 1.95 21.83 5.03
N LYS A 158 0.76 22.40 5.21
CA LYS A 158 -0.48 21.63 5.43
C LYS A 158 -0.87 20.71 4.26
N ASP A 159 -0.43 21.03 3.04
CA ASP A 159 -0.80 20.34 1.80
C ASP A 159 0.40 19.72 1.07
N THR A 160 1.59 19.73 1.69
CA THR A 160 2.82 19.22 1.10
C THR A 160 3.61 18.43 2.13
N VAL A 161 3.68 17.12 1.87
CA VAL A 161 4.42 16.14 2.66
C VAL A 161 5.46 15.49 1.76
N GLU A 162 6.71 15.58 2.17
CA GLU A 162 7.83 14.88 1.57
C GLU A 162 8.08 13.58 2.33
N THR A 163 8.05 12.45 1.64
CA THR A 163 8.38 11.14 2.21
C THR A 163 9.59 10.58 1.51
N TRP A 164 10.67 10.39 2.26
CA TRP A 164 11.95 9.90 1.78
C TRP A 164 12.07 8.41 2.11
N PHE A 165 12.40 7.59 1.11
CA PHE A 165 12.60 6.15 1.25
C PHE A 165 14.04 5.81 0.85
N TYR A 166 14.79 5.23 1.78
CA TYR A 166 16.22 4.95 1.60
C TYR A 166 16.64 3.62 2.22
N LYS A 167 17.80 3.10 1.83
CA LYS A 167 18.44 1.94 2.46
C LYS A 167 19.78 2.37 3.08
N THR A 168 20.05 2.06 4.34
CA THR A 168 21.33 2.39 5.00
C THR A 168 22.35 1.26 4.84
N ALA A 169 23.62 1.55 5.13
CA ALA A 169 24.71 0.56 5.09
C ALA A 169 24.61 -0.56 6.14
N GLN A 170 23.93 -0.33 7.25
CA GLN A 170 23.57 -1.40 8.19
C GLN A 170 22.44 -2.29 7.64
N ASN A 171 21.77 -1.82 6.58
CA ASN A 171 20.82 -2.53 5.75
C ASN A 171 21.39 -2.78 4.32
N LYS A 172 22.74 -2.72 4.14
CA LYS A 172 23.42 -3.09 2.88
C LYS A 172 23.44 -4.62 2.76
N TYR A 173 22.28 -5.19 2.44
CA TYR A 173 22.12 -6.26 1.48
C TYR A 173 20.75 -6.11 0.79
N THR A 174 20.71 -6.43 -0.51
CA THR A 174 19.58 -6.40 -1.47
C THR A 174 19.33 -5.10 -2.24
N GLY A 175 20.40 -4.49 -2.75
CA GLY A 175 20.33 -3.81 -4.04
C GLY A 175 20.68 -4.82 -5.14
N GLY A 176 19.68 -5.58 -5.60
CA GLY A 176 19.83 -6.59 -6.65
C GLY A 176 19.05 -7.85 -6.30
N SER A 177 17.92 -8.07 -6.97
CA SER A 177 17.00 -9.19 -6.72
C SER A 177 16.34 -9.08 -5.34
N THR A 178 15.02 -9.22 -5.27
CA THR A 178 14.45 -9.80 -4.04
C THR A 178 14.82 -11.28 -4.06
N GLN A 179 16.11 -11.58 -3.88
CA GLN A 179 16.46 -12.63 -2.95
C GLN A 179 16.00 -12.06 -1.61
N VAL A 180 14.73 -12.32 -1.28
CA VAL A 180 14.45 -12.72 0.09
C VAL A 180 15.58 -13.69 0.40
N GLU A 181 16.30 -13.49 1.49
CA GLU A 181 16.85 -14.63 2.20
C GLU A 181 15.64 -15.51 2.60
N VAL A 182 15.06 -16.20 1.60
CA VAL A 182 15.03 -17.64 1.63
C VAL A 182 16.45 -17.97 2.04
N GLU A 183 16.69 -18.07 3.36
CA GLU A 183 17.66 -19.03 3.85
C GLU A 183 17.40 -20.25 2.99
N GLU A 184 18.28 -20.45 2.01
CA GLU A 184 18.56 -21.71 1.35
C GLU A 184 17.50 -22.78 1.58
N GLY A 185 16.31 -22.55 1.03
CA GLY A 185 15.47 -23.61 0.53
C GLY A 185 16.13 -24.03 -0.77
N THR A 186 17.37 -24.52 -0.66
CA THR A 186 18.19 -25.00 -1.75
C THR A 186 17.30 -25.78 -2.69
N SER A 187 17.25 -25.38 -3.96
CA SER A 187 16.89 -26.33 -5.01
C SER A 187 17.77 -27.60 -4.89
N GLY A 188 18.96 -27.48 -4.29
CA GLY A 188 19.91 -28.55 -4.00
C GLY A 188 19.35 -29.74 -3.21
N ASP A 189 18.38 -29.56 -2.30
CA ASP A 189 17.81 -30.66 -1.52
C ASP A 189 16.35 -30.97 -1.88
N TRP A 190 15.78 -30.34 -2.92
CA TRP A 190 14.41 -30.61 -3.36
C TRP A 190 14.16 -32.11 -3.59
N GLU A 191 15.05 -32.77 -4.32
CA GLU A 191 14.94 -34.19 -4.63
C GLU A 191 15.09 -35.06 -3.37
N GLN A 192 15.94 -34.64 -2.42
CA GLN A 192 16.14 -35.36 -1.16
C GLN A 192 14.90 -35.27 -0.27
N VAL A 193 14.31 -34.08 -0.12
CA VAL A 193 13.09 -33.89 0.67
C VAL A 193 11.89 -34.54 -0.02
N LEU A 194 11.80 -34.46 -1.35
CA LEU A 194 10.75 -35.15 -2.11
C LEU A 194 10.82 -36.67 -1.93
N ASN A 195 12.03 -37.25 -2.01
CA ASN A 195 12.24 -38.69 -1.78
C ASN A 195 12.00 -39.06 -0.30
N HIS A 196 12.34 -38.19 0.66
CA HIS A 196 12.09 -38.43 2.07
C HIS A 196 10.59 -38.60 2.38
N TYR A 197 9.77 -37.80 1.71
CA TYR A 197 8.31 -37.85 1.83
C TYR A 197 7.63 -38.66 0.71
N GLU A 198 8.37 -39.49 -0.04
CA GLU A 198 7.80 -40.32 -1.10
C GLU A 198 6.69 -41.25 -0.52
N GLY A 199 5.49 -41.20 -1.12
CA GLY A 199 4.31 -41.89 -0.60
C GLY A 199 3.61 -41.23 0.60
N LYS A 200 4.13 -40.11 1.09
CA LYS A 200 3.60 -39.31 2.22
C LYS A 200 3.29 -37.85 1.84
N LEU A 201 3.21 -37.56 0.55
CA LEU A 201 2.84 -36.24 0.04
C LEU A 201 1.32 -36.08 0.02
N GLN A 202 0.86 -34.92 0.47
CA GLN A 202 -0.49 -34.46 0.22
C GLN A 202 -0.42 -33.34 -0.81
N GLU A 203 -1.05 -33.54 -1.96
CA GLU A 203 -0.97 -32.61 -3.07
C GLU A 203 -2.17 -31.65 -3.10
N ILE A 204 -1.91 -30.38 -3.39
CA ILE A 204 -2.93 -29.34 -3.55
C ILE A 204 -2.58 -28.40 -4.69
N ASP A 205 -3.57 -28.11 -5.55
CA ASP A 205 -3.43 -27.12 -6.62
C ASP A 205 -4.25 -25.87 -6.28
N VAL A 206 -3.56 -24.74 -6.11
CA VAL A 206 -4.19 -23.45 -5.83
C VAL A 206 -4.04 -22.45 -6.98
N ARG A 207 -3.54 -22.89 -8.14
CA ARG A 207 -3.33 -22.02 -9.31
C ARG A 207 -4.63 -21.41 -9.83
N HIS A 208 -5.74 -22.10 -9.67
CA HIS A 208 -7.06 -21.64 -10.13
C HIS A 208 -7.71 -20.61 -9.18
N LEU A 209 -7.13 -20.38 -8.00
CA LEU A 209 -7.72 -19.54 -6.96
C LEU A 209 -7.25 -18.07 -7.06
N GLU A 210 -8.20 -17.15 -6.93
CA GLU A 210 -7.93 -15.70 -6.86
C GLU A 210 -7.48 -15.28 -5.45
N MET A 211 -6.67 -14.24 -5.33
CA MET A 211 -6.21 -13.77 -4.02
C MET A 211 -7.38 -13.32 -3.13
N PRO A 212 -7.38 -13.63 -1.81
CA PRO A 212 -6.34 -14.29 -1.01
C PRO A 212 -6.51 -15.82 -0.85
N MET A 213 -7.40 -16.45 -1.62
CA MET A 213 -7.81 -17.85 -1.43
C MET A 213 -6.66 -18.88 -1.46
N PRO A 214 -5.62 -18.77 -2.32
CA PRO A 214 -4.50 -19.71 -2.30
C PRO A 214 -3.86 -19.85 -0.91
N MET A 215 -3.67 -18.72 -0.22
CA MET A 215 -3.04 -18.68 1.09
C MET A 215 -3.90 -19.38 2.14
N MET A 216 -5.19 -19.04 2.20
CA MET A 216 -6.13 -19.63 3.17
C MET A 216 -6.22 -21.14 2.99
N THR A 217 -6.32 -21.60 1.74
CA THR A 217 -6.44 -23.02 1.42
C THR A 217 -5.18 -23.80 1.82
N ILE A 218 -3.99 -23.22 1.60
CA ILE A 218 -2.73 -23.85 2.03
C ILE A 218 -2.63 -23.92 3.56
N LEU A 219 -2.94 -22.83 4.26
CA LEU A 219 -2.88 -22.80 5.73
C LEU A 219 -3.86 -23.79 6.37
N GLU A 220 -5.08 -23.89 5.83
CA GLU A 220 -6.09 -24.86 6.28
C GLU A 220 -5.62 -26.30 6.03
N ALA A 221 -5.03 -26.58 4.86
CA ALA A 221 -4.47 -27.89 4.58
C ALA A 221 -3.34 -28.25 5.56
N LEU A 222 -2.47 -27.29 5.91
CA LEU A 222 -1.38 -27.47 6.86
C LEU A 222 -1.85 -27.67 8.31
N GLU A 223 -3.02 -27.14 8.70
CA GLU A 223 -3.60 -27.40 10.02
C GLU A 223 -4.06 -28.86 10.16
N SER A 224 -4.47 -29.48 9.05
CA SER A 224 -4.93 -30.87 9.02
C SER A 224 -3.84 -31.90 8.71
N ILE A 225 -2.62 -31.46 8.37
CA ILE A 225 -1.57 -32.37 7.88
C ILE A 225 -0.92 -33.16 9.05
N PRO A 226 -0.80 -34.50 8.93
CA PRO A 226 -0.02 -35.31 9.87
C PRO A 226 1.45 -34.90 9.92
N GLU A 227 2.10 -35.09 11.07
CA GLU A 227 3.50 -34.69 11.28
C GLU A 227 4.51 -35.45 10.41
N ASP A 228 4.13 -36.62 9.89
CA ASP A 228 4.98 -37.44 9.03
C ASP A 228 4.75 -37.19 7.53
N LYS A 229 3.90 -36.23 7.18
CA LYS A 229 3.56 -35.87 5.80
C LYS A 229 4.05 -34.48 5.44
N ALA A 230 4.24 -34.27 4.14
CA ALA A 230 4.55 -32.96 3.56
C ALA A 230 3.47 -32.54 2.56
N LEU A 231 3.20 -31.24 2.50
CA LEU A 231 2.25 -30.65 1.56
C LEU A 231 2.98 -30.25 0.29
N TYR A 232 2.54 -30.79 -0.84
CA TYR A 232 2.99 -30.43 -2.18
C TYR A 232 2.00 -29.46 -2.82
N VAL A 233 2.42 -28.23 -3.07
CA VAL A 233 1.54 -27.15 -3.54
C VAL A 233 1.92 -26.73 -4.94
N HIS A 234 0.94 -26.71 -5.85
CA HIS A 234 1.06 -26.04 -7.15
C HIS A 234 0.59 -24.61 -7.05
N HIS A 235 1.46 -23.66 -7.40
CA HIS A 235 1.18 -22.23 -7.32
C HIS A 235 1.62 -21.50 -8.59
N LYS A 236 0.97 -20.37 -8.89
CA LYS A 236 1.30 -19.53 -10.06
C LYS A 236 2.55 -18.67 -9.88
N ARG A 237 3.02 -18.49 -8.65
CA ARG A 237 4.09 -17.55 -8.28
C ARG A 237 4.48 -17.76 -6.83
N ILE A 238 5.61 -17.25 -6.38
CA ILE A 238 6.02 -17.39 -4.98
C ILE A 238 5.11 -16.54 -4.05
N PRO A 239 4.35 -17.15 -3.12
CA PRO A 239 3.48 -16.42 -2.20
C PRO A 239 4.28 -15.91 -0.99
N VAL A 240 4.94 -14.75 -1.12
CA VAL A 240 5.85 -14.22 -0.09
C VAL A 240 5.21 -14.11 1.31
N PHE A 241 3.94 -13.67 1.41
CA PHE A 241 3.24 -13.58 2.70
C PHE A 241 3.02 -14.94 3.37
N LEU A 242 2.80 -15.99 2.58
CA LEU A 242 2.67 -17.35 3.10
C LEU A 242 3.99 -17.78 3.77
N LEU A 243 5.14 -17.46 3.18
CA LEU A 243 6.44 -17.86 3.72
C LEU A 243 6.69 -17.30 5.12
N THR A 244 6.22 -16.09 5.41
CA THR A 244 6.28 -15.50 6.76
C THR A 244 5.42 -16.30 7.74
N GLU A 245 4.17 -16.59 7.37
CA GLU A 245 3.24 -17.39 8.20
C GLU A 245 3.76 -18.81 8.46
N LEU A 246 4.42 -19.43 7.48
CA LEU A 246 5.03 -20.75 7.64
C LEU A 246 6.12 -20.74 8.73
N LYS A 247 7.01 -19.74 8.70
CA LYS A 247 8.05 -19.59 9.73
C LYS A 247 7.44 -19.38 11.12
N GLU A 248 6.41 -18.54 11.25
CA GLU A 248 5.72 -18.31 12.53
C GLU A 248 5.03 -19.57 13.08
N ARG A 249 4.59 -20.46 12.19
CA ARG A 249 3.94 -21.74 12.54
C ARG A 249 4.91 -22.93 12.61
N ASN A 250 6.24 -22.69 12.62
CA ASN A 250 7.29 -23.71 12.65
C ASN A 250 7.25 -24.73 11.49
N PHE A 251 6.84 -24.29 10.30
CA PHE A 251 6.98 -25.05 9.06
C PHE A 251 8.24 -24.62 8.31
N ASP A 252 8.93 -25.61 7.74
CA ASP A 252 10.00 -25.39 6.76
C ASP A 252 9.44 -25.68 5.35
N TYR A 253 10.09 -25.11 4.33
CA TYR A 253 9.64 -25.24 2.95
C TYR A 253 10.79 -25.30 1.94
N ARG A 254 10.54 -25.95 0.81
CA ARG A 254 11.39 -25.91 -0.39
C ARG A 254 10.58 -25.39 -1.57
N ILE A 255 11.18 -24.57 -2.40
CA ILE A 255 10.53 -23.98 -3.58
C ILE A 255 11.27 -24.45 -4.82
N LYS A 256 10.51 -24.88 -5.83
CA LYS A 256 11.01 -25.20 -7.16
C LYS A 256 10.28 -24.35 -8.19
N GLU A 257 11.00 -23.41 -8.79
CA GLU A 257 10.52 -22.64 -9.94
C GLU A 257 10.75 -23.48 -11.21
N VAL A 258 9.67 -23.76 -11.94
CA VAL A 258 9.76 -24.55 -13.18
C VAL A 258 9.81 -23.64 -14.39
N GLN A 259 8.87 -22.70 -14.47
CA GLN A 259 8.74 -21.73 -15.55
C GLN A 259 7.84 -20.56 -15.12
N ASP A 260 7.70 -19.56 -15.98
CA ASP A 260 6.81 -18.43 -15.74
C ASP A 260 5.37 -18.93 -15.46
N ASN A 261 4.81 -18.47 -14.35
CA ASN A 261 3.51 -18.89 -13.82
C ASN A 261 3.40 -20.33 -13.26
N GLU A 262 4.51 -21.01 -13.00
CA GLU A 262 4.50 -22.36 -12.42
C GLU A 262 5.60 -22.55 -11.38
N VAL A 263 5.15 -22.64 -10.12
CA VAL A 263 5.99 -22.79 -8.94
C VAL A 263 5.45 -23.94 -8.10
N TYR A 264 6.34 -24.83 -7.68
CA TYR A 264 6.04 -25.87 -6.71
C TYR A 264 6.59 -25.51 -5.35
N LEU A 265 5.79 -25.71 -4.31
CA LEU A 265 6.22 -25.58 -2.93
C LEU A 265 6.07 -26.93 -2.25
N LEU A 266 7.07 -27.31 -1.49
CA LEU A 266 7.03 -28.46 -0.59
C LEU A 266 7.11 -27.91 0.83
N ILE A 267 6.08 -28.12 1.63
CA ILE A 267 5.96 -27.56 2.99
C ILE A 267 5.87 -28.71 3.98
N PHE A 268 6.67 -28.68 5.04
CA PHE A 268 6.76 -29.74 6.04
C PHE A 268 7.04 -29.16 7.42
N LYS A 269 6.66 -29.88 8.49
CA LYS A 269 6.93 -29.41 9.85
C LYS A 269 8.43 -29.47 10.14
N ASN A 270 8.96 -28.41 10.76
CA ASN A 270 10.32 -28.41 11.27
C ASN A 270 10.39 -29.34 12.49
N LYS A 271 11.42 -30.19 12.57
CA LYS A 271 11.63 -31.12 13.69
C LYS A 271 12.59 -30.54 14.72
#